data_AF-A0A1Z7Z2C8-F1
#
_entry.id   AF-A0A1Z7Z2C8-F1
#
_cell.length_a   1.000
_cell.length_b   1.000
_cell.length_c   1.000
_cell.angle_alpha   90.00
_cell.angle_beta   90.00
_cell.angle_gamma   90.00
#
_symmetry.space_group_name_H-M   'P 1'
#
loop_
_entity.id
_entity.type
_entity.pdbx_description
1 polymer ?
#
loop_
_entity_poly.entity_id
_entity_poly.type
_entity_poly.pdbx_seq_one_letter_code
_entity_poly.pdbx_strand_id
1 'polypeptide(L)'
;MLSKKQARAFFLGGTVVTFLIFIGLTVYSFGKPQDQSNYEAITESVVRGKELWETNNCMGCHTLLGEGAYYAPELTKVIDRRGKGYIKAVLMTPVDWAPNGRKMVAYGFSQEEAEDLIAFFDWIDDVDLNGFDTVVSPLAKDKN
;
A
#
# COMPACT_ATOMS: atom_id res chain seq x y z
N MET A 1 -41.63 3.44 -21.67
CA MET A 1 -41.18 3.54 -20.26
C MET A 1 -41.45 2.21 -19.57
N LEU A 2 -40.55 1.71 -18.72
CA LEU A 2 -40.78 0.47 -17.98
C LEU A 2 -41.89 0.67 -16.92
N SER A 3 -42.74 -0.33 -16.72
CA SER A 3 -43.63 -0.36 -15.55
C SER A 3 -42.83 -0.52 -14.26
N LYS A 4 -43.42 -0.16 -13.11
CA LYS A 4 -42.79 -0.33 -11.78
C LYS A 4 -42.33 -1.77 -11.53
N LYS A 5 -43.13 -2.76 -11.96
CA LYS A 5 -42.79 -4.18 -11.85
C LYS A 5 -41.58 -4.55 -12.71
N GLN A 6 -41.54 -4.07 -13.95
CA GLN A 6 -40.41 -4.30 -14.86
C GLN A 6 -39.13 -3.62 -14.37
N ALA A 7 -39.23 -2.38 -13.88
CA ALA A 7 -38.09 -1.67 -13.30
C ALA A 7 -37.53 -2.40 -12.05
N ARG A 8 -38.40 -2.89 -11.16
CA ARG A 8 -37.99 -3.67 -9.99
C ARG A 8 -37.31 -4.99 -10.38
N ALA A 9 -37.88 -5.71 -11.34
CA ALA A 9 -37.30 -6.96 -11.82
C ALA A 9 -35.92 -6.72 -12.47
N PHE A 10 -35.79 -5.67 -13.28
CA PHE A 10 -34.53 -5.28 -13.89
C PHE A 10 -33.47 -4.92 -12.84
N PHE A 11 -33.82 -4.09 -11.84
CA PHE A 11 -32.90 -3.72 -10.76
C PHE A 11 -32.42 -4.93 -9.97
N LEU A 12 -33.34 -5.79 -9.51
CA LEU A 12 -32.98 -6.96 -8.71
C LEU A 12 -32.18 -7.98 -9.54
N GLY A 13 -32.60 -8.26 -10.77
CA GLY A 13 -31.88 -9.16 -11.67
C GLY A 13 -30.48 -8.65 -11.98
N GLY A 14 -30.36 -7.37 -12.35
CA GLY A 14 -29.08 -6.72 -12.59
C GLY A 14 -28.17 -6.75 -11.37
N THR A 15 -28.71 -6.47 -10.18
CA THR A 15 -27.97 -6.53 -8.91
C THR A 15 -27.44 -7.93 -8.63
N VAL A 16 -28.27 -8.97 -8.80
CA VAL A 16 -27.83 -10.36 -8.60
C VAL A 16 -26.73 -10.72 -9.59
N VAL A 17 -26.87 -10.35 -10.88
CA VAL A 17 -25.85 -10.64 -11.89
C VAL A 17 -24.54 -9.93 -11.59
N THR A 18 -24.55 -8.62 -11.31
CA THR A 18 -23.32 -7.88 -11.01
C THR A 18 -22.68 -8.33 -9.71
N PHE A 19 -23.48 -8.68 -8.70
CA PHE A 19 -22.99 -9.25 -7.45
C PHE A 19 -22.28 -10.59 -7.68
N LEU A 20 -22.88 -11.50 -8.47
CA LEU A 20 -22.25 -12.77 -8.80
C LEU A 20 -20.95 -12.60 -9.61
N ILE A 21 -20.92 -11.65 -10.56
CA ILE A 21 -19.70 -11.30 -11.29
C ILE A 21 -18.63 -10.78 -10.33
N PHE A 22 -18.98 -9.87 -9.42
CA PHE A 22 -18.04 -9.34 -8.42
C PHE A 22 -17.45 -10.45 -7.55
N ILE A 23 -18.26 -11.39 -7.07
CA ILE A 23 -17.78 -12.54 -6.30
C ILE A 23 -16.86 -13.43 -7.16
N GLY A 24 -17.24 -13.71 -8.42
CA GLY A 24 -16.40 -14.49 -9.32
C GLY A 24 -15.03 -13.85 -9.58
N LEU A 25 -15.02 -12.53 -9.82
CA LEU A 25 -13.78 -11.77 -10.00
C LEU A 25 -12.96 -11.70 -8.70
N THR A 26 -13.61 -11.58 -7.54
CA THR A 26 -12.93 -11.60 -6.24
C THR A 26 -12.18 -12.92 -6.05
N VAL A 27 -12.86 -14.06 -6.27
CA VAL A 27 -12.22 -15.38 -6.18
C VAL A 27 -11.07 -15.52 -7.19
N TYR A 28 -11.25 -15.01 -8.40
CA TYR A 28 -10.20 -14.99 -9.41
C TYR A 28 -8.98 -14.16 -8.97
N SER A 29 -9.19 -12.97 -8.40
CA SER A 29 -8.12 -12.10 -7.89
C SER A 29 -7.32 -12.72 -6.75
N PHE A 30 -7.94 -13.54 -5.89
CA PHE A 30 -7.23 -14.28 -4.83
C PHE A 30 -6.58 -15.59 -5.32
N GLY A 31 -6.71 -15.93 -6.60
CA GLY A 31 -6.11 -17.14 -7.16
C GLY A 31 -4.60 -17.01 -7.30
N LYS A 32 -3.85 -18.10 -7.03
CA LYS A 32 -2.39 -18.16 -7.20
C LYS A 32 -1.85 -17.59 -8.52
N PRO A 33 -2.51 -17.78 -9.69
CA PRO A 33 -2.01 -17.20 -10.94
C PRO A 33 -2.06 -15.68 -11.00
N GLN A 34 -2.81 -15.02 -10.11
CA GLN A 34 -2.94 -13.57 -10.03
C GLN A 34 -2.26 -12.99 -8.78
N ASP A 35 -1.60 -13.83 -7.98
CA ASP A 35 -0.89 -13.39 -6.81
C ASP A 35 0.38 -12.62 -7.24
N GLN A 36 0.39 -11.33 -6.93
CA GLN A 36 1.49 -10.41 -7.23
C GLN A 36 2.32 -10.10 -5.99
N SER A 37 1.93 -10.70 -4.86
CA SER A 37 2.69 -10.60 -3.63
C SER A 37 3.80 -11.64 -3.59
N ASN A 38 4.76 -11.36 -2.74
CA ASN A 38 5.80 -12.27 -2.26
C ASN A 38 5.37 -12.84 -0.89
N TYR A 39 4.12 -13.32 -0.74
CA TYR A 39 3.57 -13.74 0.57
C TYR A 39 4.39 -14.82 1.29
N GLU A 40 5.11 -15.68 0.54
CA GLU A 40 5.98 -16.70 1.10
C GLU A 40 7.19 -16.12 1.85
N ALA A 41 7.54 -14.85 1.59
CA ALA A 41 8.60 -14.11 2.25
C ALA A 41 8.13 -13.35 3.51
N ILE A 42 6.86 -13.48 3.91
CA ILE A 42 6.35 -12.86 5.14
C ILE A 42 6.97 -13.56 6.35
N THR A 43 7.80 -12.83 7.08
CA THR A 43 8.40 -13.26 8.35
C THR A 43 7.68 -12.60 9.53
N GLU A 44 7.98 -13.04 10.76
CA GLU A 44 7.42 -12.40 11.96
C GLU A 44 7.80 -10.91 12.08
N SER A 45 9.00 -10.52 11.63
CA SER A 45 9.42 -9.10 11.62
C SER A 45 8.62 -8.27 10.63
N VAL A 46 8.26 -8.83 9.46
CA VAL A 46 7.36 -8.17 8.50
C VAL A 46 5.98 -7.94 9.13
N VAL A 47 5.46 -8.93 9.87
CA VAL A 47 4.17 -8.82 10.58
C VAL A 47 4.24 -7.73 11.67
N ARG A 48 5.28 -7.74 12.51
CA ARG A 48 5.46 -6.69 13.54
C ARG A 48 5.66 -5.31 12.94
N GLY A 49 6.41 -5.19 11.84
CA GLY A 49 6.59 -3.95 11.10
C GLY A 49 5.28 -3.40 10.54
N LYS A 50 4.42 -4.28 10.00
CA LYS A 50 3.07 -3.91 9.57
C LYS A 50 2.21 -3.41 10.74
N GLU A 51 2.27 -4.08 11.89
CA GLU A 51 1.56 -3.64 13.09
C GLU A 51 2.03 -2.25 13.55
N LEU A 52 3.34 -1.98 13.53
CA LEU A 52 3.90 -0.66 13.80
C LEU A 52 3.38 0.39 12.82
N TRP A 53 3.35 0.09 11.51
CA TRP A 53 2.79 0.98 10.48
C TRP A 53 1.34 1.38 10.76
N GLU A 54 0.50 0.41 11.15
CA GLU A 54 -0.93 0.63 11.38
C GLU A 54 -1.20 1.32 12.72
N THR A 55 -0.60 0.85 13.81
CA THR A 55 -0.81 1.41 15.15
C THR A 55 -0.32 2.85 15.28
N ASN A 56 0.68 3.23 14.49
CA ASN A 56 1.21 4.59 14.43
C ASN A 56 0.53 5.48 13.37
N ASN A 57 -0.52 4.97 12.69
CA ASN A 57 -1.29 5.67 11.67
C ASN A 57 -0.40 6.35 10.60
N CYS A 58 0.65 5.66 10.14
CA CYS A 58 1.59 6.23 9.18
C CYS A 58 0.89 6.58 7.84
N MET A 59 -0.10 5.79 7.44
CA MET A 59 -0.97 6.03 6.27
C MET A 59 -1.82 7.31 6.41
N GLY A 60 -2.02 7.83 7.63
CA GLY A 60 -2.66 9.12 7.86
C GLY A 60 -1.87 10.33 7.34
N CYS A 61 -0.58 10.15 7.04
CA CYS A 61 0.26 11.16 6.39
C CYS A 61 0.83 10.69 5.05
N HIS A 62 1.23 9.43 4.96
CA HIS A 62 1.90 8.83 3.80
C HIS A 62 0.91 8.01 2.95
N THR A 63 1.37 7.66 1.75
CA THR A 63 0.77 6.58 0.97
C THR A 63 1.65 5.33 0.98
N LEU A 64 1.03 4.17 0.82
CA LEU A 64 1.65 2.88 0.54
C LEU A 64 0.84 2.22 -0.59
N LEU A 65 1.50 1.70 -1.61
CA LEU A 65 0.90 1.22 -2.86
C LEU A 65 0.00 2.28 -3.53
N GLY A 66 0.30 3.57 -3.32
CA GLY A 66 -0.52 4.69 -3.80
C GLY A 66 -1.75 5.02 -2.96
N GLU A 67 -2.04 4.26 -1.90
CA GLU A 67 -3.20 4.46 -1.03
C GLU A 67 -2.81 5.09 0.31
N GLY A 68 -3.57 6.09 0.77
CA GLY A 68 -3.33 6.80 2.03
C GLY A 68 -3.53 8.31 1.90
N ALA A 69 -2.73 9.07 2.65
CA ALA A 69 -2.77 10.54 2.64
C ALA A 69 -1.64 11.16 1.82
N TYR A 70 -1.84 12.40 1.39
CA TYR A 70 -0.92 13.14 0.50
C TYR A 70 -0.10 14.22 1.23
N TYR A 71 -0.03 14.16 2.56
CA TYR A 71 0.76 15.09 3.35
C TYR A 71 2.26 14.77 3.29
N ALA A 72 2.62 13.50 3.19
CA ALA A 72 4.00 13.03 3.15
C ALA A 72 4.24 12.11 1.95
N PRO A 73 5.51 11.80 1.60
CA PRO A 73 5.82 11.00 0.41
C PRO A 73 5.24 9.59 0.48
N GLU A 74 4.98 9.02 -0.69
CA GLU A 74 4.77 7.59 -0.91
C GLU A 74 5.95 6.79 -0.32
N LEU A 75 5.70 5.62 0.30
CA LEU A 75 6.74 4.79 0.95
C LEU A 75 7.00 3.37 0.38
N THR A 76 6.24 2.87 -0.58
CA THR A 76 6.40 1.53 -1.20
C THR A 76 7.83 1.27 -1.64
N LYS A 77 8.43 2.23 -2.35
CA LYS A 77 9.82 2.15 -2.83
C LYS A 77 10.81 2.98 -2.01
N VAL A 78 10.55 3.15 -0.70
CA VAL A 78 11.37 4.04 0.14
C VAL A 78 12.77 3.46 0.38
N ILE A 79 12.89 2.14 0.44
CA ILE A 79 14.17 1.43 0.60
C ILE A 79 15.06 1.77 -0.59
N ASP A 80 14.57 1.61 -1.81
CA ASP A 80 15.27 1.97 -3.04
C ASP A 80 15.65 3.46 -3.08
N ARG A 81 14.73 4.35 -2.70
CA ARG A 81 14.93 5.81 -2.80
C ARG A 81 15.88 6.39 -1.75
N ARG A 82 15.94 5.81 -0.54
CA ARG A 82 16.61 6.43 0.62
C ARG A 82 17.60 5.51 1.33
N GLY A 83 17.44 4.20 1.21
CA GLY A 83 18.23 3.19 1.90
C GLY A 83 17.83 2.97 3.36
N LYS A 84 18.09 1.75 3.85
CA LYS A 84 17.73 1.30 5.22
C LYS A 84 18.33 2.18 6.32
N GLY A 85 19.56 2.65 6.15
CA GLY A 85 20.24 3.50 7.16
C GLY A 85 19.55 4.84 7.39
N TYR A 86 19.06 5.48 6.31
CA TYR A 86 18.30 6.73 6.42
C TYR A 86 16.97 6.50 7.14
N ILE A 87 16.24 5.46 6.74
CA ILE A 87 14.94 5.12 7.33
C ILE A 87 15.10 4.85 8.83
N LYS A 88 16.10 4.05 9.21
CA LYS A 88 16.41 3.75 10.62
C LYS A 88 16.67 5.01 11.43
N ALA A 89 17.47 5.94 10.91
CA ALA A 89 17.76 7.20 11.59
C ALA A 89 16.50 8.07 11.79
N VAL A 90 15.60 8.11 10.80
CA VAL A 90 14.33 8.84 10.88
C VAL A 90 13.35 8.19 11.88
N LEU A 91 13.31 6.86 11.96
CA LEU A 91 12.42 6.16 12.89
C LEU A 91 12.89 6.27 14.35
N MET A 92 14.21 6.24 14.57
CA MET A 92 14.80 6.26 15.91
C MET A 92 15.05 7.67 16.45
N THR A 93 14.83 8.73 15.66
CA THR A 93 15.10 10.10 16.14
C THR A 93 14.17 10.46 17.31
N PRO A 94 14.70 11.03 18.41
CA PRO A 94 13.89 11.49 19.54
C PRO A 94 13.25 12.86 19.30
N VAL A 95 13.47 13.48 18.13
CA VAL A 95 12.91 14.79 17.76
C VAL A 95 12.18 14.70 16.42
N ASP A 96 11.21 15.59 16.23
CA ASP A 96 10.38 15.64 15.02
C ASP A 96 11.23 15.74 13.75
N TRP A 97 10.87 14.97 12.73
CA TRP A 97 11.55 14.97 11.44
C TRP A 97 10.88 15.93 10.46
N ALA A 98 11.60 16.97 10.01
CA ALA A 98 11.01 18.03 9.18
C ALA A 98 11.97 18.62 8.12
N PRO A 99 12.56 17.82 7.22
CA PRO A 99 13.59 18.28 6.28
C PRO A 99 13.09 19.35 5.30
N ASN A 100 11.78 19.37 5.00
CA ASN A 100 11.16 20.31 4.06
C ASN A 100 10.01 21.12 4.72
N GLY A 101 10.06 21.31 6.05
CA GLY A 101 9.06 22.08 6.80
C GLY A 101 7.77 21.34 7.16
N ARG A 102 7.37 20.29 6.41
CA ARG A 102 6.34 19.33 6.85
C ARG A 102 6.89 18.46 7.96
N LYS A 103 6.11 18.21 9.01
CA LYS A 103 6.57 17.52 10.22
C LYS A 103 6.05 16.09 10.31
N MET A 104 6.95 15.16 10.59
CA MET A 104 6.67 13.81 11.05
C MET A 104 7.01 13.76 12.54
N VAL A 105 6.17 13.09 13.34
CA VAL A 105 6.34 13.00 14.80
C VAL A 105 7.63 12.26 15.17
N ALA A 106 8.20 12.59 16.32
CA ALA A 106 9.28 11.82 16.93
C ALA A 106 8.74 10.47 17.45
N TYR A 107 8.94 9.39 16.69
CA TYR A 107 8.54 8.05 17.13
C TYR A 107 9.47 7.50 18.22
N GLY A 108 10.77 7.83 18.16
CA GLY A 108 11.74 7.35 19.15
C GLY A 108 11.81 5.82 19.23
N PHE A 109 11.57 5.12 18.11
CA PHE A 109 11.56 3.66 18.08
C PHE A 109 12.89 3.09 18.57
N SER A 110 12.80 1.95 19.22
CA SER A 110 13.95 1.11 19.51
C SER A 110 14.60 0.61 18.21
N GLN A 111 15.80 0.07 18.33
CA GLN A 111 16.48 -0.53 17.19
C GLN A 111 15.67 -1.68 16.57
N GLU A 112 15.03 -2.51 17.40
CA GLU A 112 14.23 -3.65 16.98
C GLU A 112 12.97 -3.21 16.23
N GLU A 113 12.21 -2.26 16.78
CA GLU A 113 11.02 -1.72 16.11
C GLU A 113 11.35 -1.06 14.76
N ALA A 114 12.46 -0.31 14.69
CA ALA A 114 12.91 0.27 13.43
C ALA A 114 13.31 -0.80 12.41
N GLU A 115 13.95 -1.89 12.85
CA GLU A 115 14.33 -3.01 11.99
C GLU A 115 13.10 -3.81 11.52
N ASP A 116 12.10 -4.00 12.37
CA ASP A 116 10.83 -4.64 11.99
C ASP A 116 10.07 -3.81 10.95
N LEU A 117 9.93 -2.50 11.15
CA LEU A 117 9.27 -1.63 10.16
C LEU A 117 10.05 -1.55 8.85
N ILE A 118 11.39 -1.56 8.90
CA ILE A 118 12.23 -1.67 7.71
C ILE A 118 12.03 -3.01 7.01
N ALA A 119 11.90 -4.13 7.73
CA ALA A 119 11.61 -5.43 7.14
C ALA A 119 10.26 -5.44 6.42
N PHE A 120 9.24 -4.78 7.00
CA PHE A 120 7.96 -4.58 6.32
C PHE A 120 8.11 -3.76 5.02
N PHE A 121 8.85 -2.65 5.05
CA PHE A 121 9.09 -1.86 3.83
C PHE A 121 9.91 -2.60 2.79
N ASP A 122 10.88 -3.41 3.20
CA ASP A 122 11.67 -4.27 2.29
C ASP A 122 10.78 -5.32 1.61
N TRP A 123 9.89 -5.95 2.36
CA TRP A 123 8.92 -6.91 1.82
C TRP A 123 7.94 -6.24 0.85
N ILE A 124 7.43 -5.06 1.20
CA ILE A 124 6.53 -4.27 0.34
C ILE A 124 7.24 -3.80 -0.94
N ASP A 125 8.52 -3.43 -0.85
CA ASP A 125 9.31 -2.99 -2.01
C ASP A 125 9.29 -4.08 -3.10
N ASP A 126 9.41 -5.35 -2.73
CA ASP A 126 9.44 -6.49 -3.65
C ASP A 126 8.08 -6.92 -4.23
N VAL A 127 6.96 -6.26 -3.88
CA VAL A 127 5.63 -6.58 -4.45
C VAL A 127 5.57 -6.13 -5.92
N ASP A 128 5.03 -6.98 -6.81
CA ASP A 128 4.80 -6.60 -8.22
C ASP A 128 3.63 -5.61 -8.32
N LEU A 129 3.95 -4.35 -8.61
CA LEU A 129 2.99 -3.28 -8.68
C LEU A 129 2.37 -3.07 -10.07
N ASN A 130 2.51 -4.02 -11.00
CA ASN A 130 2.10 -3.85 -12.40
C ASN A 130 2.70 -2.59 -13.07
N GLY A 131 3.92 -2.21 -12.68
CA GLY A 131 4.61 -1.02 -13.20
C GLY A 131 4.23 0.31 -12.54
N PHE A 132 3.48 0.33 -11.44
CA PHE A 132 3.18 1.57 -10.69
C PHE A 132 4.43 2.24 -10.08
N ASP A 133 5.49 1.47 -9.83
CA ASP A 133 6.79 1.94 -9.35
C ASP A 133 7.55 2.79 -10.38
N THR A 134 7.17 2.72 -11.65
CA THR A 134 7.76 3.56 -12.71
C THR A 134 7.18 4.96 -12.66
N VAL A 135 8.04 5.98 -12.48
CA VAL A 135 7.67 7.41 -12.57
C VAL A 135 7.09 7.77 -13.96
N VAL A 136 7.24 6.87 -14.94
CA VAL A 136 6.63 6.93 -16.26
C VAL A 136 6.12 5.53 -16.61
N SER A 137 4.80 5.36 -16.69
CA SER A 137 4.16 4.11 -17.11
C SER A 137 4.86 3.51 -18.34
N PRO A 138 5.07 2.19 -18.45
CA PRO A 138 5.56 1.55 -19.67
C PRO A 138 4.66 1.80 -20.90
N LEU A 139 3.43 2.29 -20.68
CA LEU A 139 2.46 2.69 -21.70
C LEU A 139 2.47 4.18 -22.02
N ALA A 140 3.17 4.99 -21.21
CA ALA A 140 3.40 6.40 -21.53
C ALA A 140 4.46 6.43 -22.63
N LYS A 141 3.99 6.58 -23.88
CA LYS A 141 4.85 6.75 -25.05
C LYS A 141 5.91 7.78 -24.75
N ASP A 142 7.16 7.36 -24.81
CA ASP A 142 8.34 8.24 -24.80
C ASP A 142 8.08 9.44 -25.70
N LYS A 143 8.07 10.64 -25.11
CA LYS A 143 8.14 11.88 -25.86
C LYS A 143 9.09 12.84 -25.17
N ASN A 144 10.33 12.73 -25.66
CA ASN A 144 11.42 13.72 -25.69
C ASN A 144 12.15 14.03 -24.38
#